data_AF-A0A971RG32-F1
#
_entry.id   AF-A0A971RG32-F1
#
_cell.length_a   1.000
_cell.length_b   1.000
_cell.length_c   1.000
_cell.angle_alpha   90.00
_cell.angle_beta   90.00
_cell.angle_gamma   90.00
#
_symmetry.space_group_name_H-M   'P 1'
#
loop_
_entity.id
_entity.type
_entity.pdbx_description
1 polymer ?
#
loop_
_entity_poly.entity_id
_entity_poly.type
_entity_poly.pdbx_seq_one_letter_code
_entity_poly.pdbx_strand_id
1 'polypeptide(L)'
;MIRSDGTIHFAEELLTLVEHFVLEYQEHEGPFEDDLERALVVAFALSALECDLGLLRDCVERQPMFKHIQPQNVLDECSERDIEVLTRRRQEVAGALRERGWLP
;
A
#
# COMPACT_ATOMS: atom_id res chain seq x y z
N MET A 1 -7.03 0.94 7.37
CA MET A 1 -8.07 1.11 8.40
C MET A 1 -7.71 2.19 9.42
N ILE A 2 -8.73 2.70 10.13
CA ILE A 2 -8.55 3.55 11.32
C ILE A 2 -8.20 2.63 12.50
N ARG A 3 -7.04 2.86 13.12
CA ARG A 3 -6.57 2.10 14.29
C ARG A 3 -7.15 2.68 15.59
N SER A 4 -7.02 1.90 16.67
CA SER A 4 -7.48 2.29 18.01
C SER A 4 -6.79 3.54 18.56
N ASP A 5 -5.57 3.84 18.10
CA ASP A 5 -4.83 5.07 18.42
C ASP A 5 -5.22 6.27 17.53
N GLY A 6 -6.25 6.12 16.68
CA GLY A 6 -6.74 7.14 15.75
C GLY A 6 -5.89 7.30 14.50
N THR A 7 -4.80 6.54 14.35
CA THR A 7 -3.97 6.60 13.15
C THR A 7 -4.63 5.88 11.97
N ILE A 8 -4.39 6.39 10.77
CA ILE A 8 -4.83 5.76 9.53
C ILE A 8 -3.65 4.98 8.95
N HIS A 9 -3.83 3.68 8.73
CA HIS A 9 -2.80 2.80 8.16
C HIS A 9 -3.46 1.70 7.33
N PHE A 10 -3.03 1.52 6.08
CA PHE A 10 -3.67 0.60 5.11
C PHE A 10 -2.81 -0.61 4.70
N ALA A 11 -1.69 -0.86 5.37
CA ALA A 11 -0.75 -1.89 4.90
C ALA A 11 -1.39 -3.28 4.85
N GLU A 12 -2.14 -3.70 5.87
CA GLU A 12 -2.75 -5.04 5.87
C GLU A 12 -3.73 -5.22 4.71
N GLU A 13 -4.55 -4.22 4.44
CA GLU A 13 -5.55 -4.26 3.37
C GLU A 13 -4.90 -4.27 1.99
N LEU A 14 -3.82 -3.51 1.81
CA LEU A 14 -3.04 -3.52 0.58
C LEU A 14 -2.33 -4.87 0.39
N LEU A 15 -1.80 -5.47 1.46
CA LEU A 15 -1.17 -6.78 1.40
C LEU A 15 -2.19 -7.89 1.10
N THR A 16 -3.39 -7.86 1.70
CA THR A 16 -4.47 -8.79 1.34
C THR A 16 -4.88 -8.64 -0.12
N LEU A 17 -4.94 -7.42 -0.65
CA LEU A 17 -5.24 -7.21 -2.07
C LEU A 17 -4.14 -7.81 -2.97
N VAL A 18 -2.87 -7.65 -2.60
CA VAL A 18 -1.75 -8.27 -3.33
C VAL A 18 -1.78 -9.79 -3.22
N GLU A 19 -2.13 -10.37 -2.05
CA GLU A 19 -2.31 -11.81 -1.89
C GLU A 19 -3.38 -12.35 -2.84
N HIS A 20 -4.53 -11.67 -2.92
CA HIS A 20 -5.59 -12.05 -3.85
C HIS A 20 -5.12 -11.99 -5.31
N PHE A 21 -4.44 -10.91 -5.69
CA PHE A 21 -3.86 -10.79 -7.03
C PHE A 21 -2.87 -11.93 -7.33
N VAL A 22 -2.02 -12.29 -6.38
CA VAL A 22 -1.05 -13.39 -6.54
C VAL A 22 -1.77 -14.72 -6.75
N LEU A 23 -2.82 -14.99 -5.99
CA LEU A 23 -3.63 -16.21 -6.17
C LEU A 23 -4.27 -16.24 -7.56
N GLU A 24 -4.90 -15.15 -7.99
CA GLU A 24 -5.49 -15.04 -9.34
C GLU A 24 -4.43 -15.22 -10.44
N TYR A 25 -3.24 -14.63 -10.27
CA TYR A 25 -2.13 -14.80 -11.21
C TYR A 25 -1.74 -16.27 -11.34
N GLN A 26 -1.62 -16.99 -10.23
CA GLN A 26 -1.27 -18.41 -10.26
C GLN A 26 -2.37 -19.31 -10.84
N GLU A 27 -3.65 -18.93 -10.68
CA GLU A 27 -4.76 -19.62 -11.33
C GLU A 27 -4.72 -19.48 -12.86
N HIS A 28 -4.22 -18.35 -13.37
CA HIS A 28 -4.12 -18.06 -14.80
C HIS A 28 -2.84 -18.57 -15.45
N GLU A 29 -1.68 -18.34 -14.82
CA GLU A 29 -0.35 -18.60 -15.40
C GLU A 29 0.28 -19.90 -14.86
N GLY A 30 -0.24 -20.45 -13.76
CA GLY A 30 0.31 -21.63 -13.08
C GLY A 30 1.11 -21.30 -11.82
N PRO A 31 1.62 -22.33 -11.11
CA PRO A 31 2.43 -22.13 -9.91
C PRO A 31 3.77 -21.44 -10.24
N PHE A 32 4.33 -20.72 -9.28
CA PHE A 32 5.64 -20.10 -9.45
C PHE A 32 6.76 -21.14 -9.49
N GLU A 33 7.74 -20.93 -10.36
CA GLU A 33 8.93 -21.76 -10.50
C GLU A 33 9.85 -21.63 -9.28
N ASP A 34 9.99 -20.41 -8.75
CA ASP A 34 10.84 -20.11 -7.59
C ASP A 34 10.39 -18.87 -6.78
N ASP A 35 11.13 -18.58 -5.72
CA ASP A 35 10.86 -17.44 -4.84
C ASP A 35 11.12 -16.09 -5.54
N LEU A 36 11.99 -16.03 -6.55
CA LEU A 36 12.29 -14.81 -7.30
C LEU A 36 11.09 -14.42 -8.16
N GLU A 37 10.49 -15.37 -8.86
CA GLU A 37 9.28 -15.13 -9.66
C GLU A 37 8.15 -14.61 -8.79
N ARG A 38 7.89 -15.26 -7.64
CA ARG A 38 6.90 -14.77 -6.67
C ARG A 38 7.18 -13.35 -6.23
N ALA A 39 8.43 -13.03 -5.88
CA ALA A 39 8.83 -11.70 -5.44
C ALA A 39 8.64 -10.64 -6.53
N LEU A 40 8.93 -10.98 -7.79
CA LEU A 40 8.73 -10.08 -8.95
C LEU A 40 7.25 -9.79 -9.18
N VAL A 41 6.38 -10.80 -9.10
CA VAL A 41 4.93 -10.64 -9.26
C VAL A 41 4.36 -9.76 -8.13
N VAL A 42 4.78 -9.98 -6.89
CA VAL A 42 4.39 -9.12 -5.75
C VAL A 42 4.85 -7.67 -5.96
N ALA A 43 6.10 -7.45 -6.37
CA ALA A 43 6.63 -6.12 -6.62
C ALA A 43 5.91 -5.41 -7.78
N PHE A 44 5.56 -6.16 -8.83
CA PHE A 44 4.76 -5.66 -9.94
C PHE A 44 3.35 -5.23 -9.48
N ALA A 45 2.67 -6.07 -8.70
CA ALA A 45 1.35 -5.78 -8.15
C ALA A 45 1.34 -4.49 -7.31
N LEU A 46 2.33 -4.34 -6.43
CA LEU A 46 2.49 -3.13 -5.61
C LEU A 46 2.71 -1.87 -6.47
N SER A 47 3.51 -1.98 -7.53
CA SER A 47 3.77 -0.88 -8.47
C SER A 47 2.51 -0.49 -9.25
N ALA A 48 1.71 -1.48 -9.68
CA ALA A 48 0.44 -1.23 -10.35
C ALA A 48 -0.56 -0.55 -9.40
N LEU A 49 -0.67 -1.02 -8.15
CA LEU A 49 -1.51 -0.40 -7.13
C LEU A 49 -1.11 1.04 -6.83
N GLU A 50 0.19 1.34 -6.73
CA GLU A 50 0.68 2.71 -6.55
C GLU A 50 0.22 3.63 -7.69
N CYS A 51 0.33 3.16 -8.94
CA CYS A 51 -0.12 3.88 -10.12
C CYS A 51 -1.63 4.17 -10.07
N ASP A 52 -2.44 3.13 -9.82
CA ASP A 52 -3.90 3.25 -9.77
C ASP A 52 -4.37 4.15 -8.62
N LEU A 53 -3.77 4.04 -7.44
CA LEU A 53 -4.05 4.92 -6.31
C LEU A 53 -3.71 6.37 -6.63
N GLY A 54 -2.59 6.61 -7.34
CA GLY A 54 -2.22 7.93 -7.84
C GLY A 54 -3.29 8.51 -8.77
N LEU A 55 -3.76 7.72 -9.74
CA LEU A 55 -4.80 8.15 -10.68
C LEU A 55 -6.13 8.43 -9.99
N LEU A 56 -6.55 7.58 -9.05
CA LEU A 56 -7.76 7.77 -8.25
C LEU A 56 -7.69 9.05 -7.42
N ARG A 57 -6.56 9.29 -6.74
CA ARG A 57 -6.32 10.52 -5.99
C ARG A 57 -6.44 11.74 -6.90
N ASP A 58 -5.73 11.75 -8.02
CA ASP A 58 -5.76 12.86 -8.98
C ASP A 58 -7.19 13.18 -9.46
N CYS A 59 -8.03 12.16 -9.67
CA CYS A 59 -9.42 12.33 -10.07
C CYS A 59 -10.29 12.95 -8.96
N VAL A 60 -10.03 12.59 -7.70
CA VAL A 60 -10.75 13.12 -6.53
C VAL A 60 -10.31 14.55 -6.22
N GLU A 61 -9.02 14.85 -6.25
CA GLU A 61 -8.50 16.18 -5.92
C GLU A 61 -8.94 17.26 -6.90
N ARG A 62 -9.19 16.90 -8.16
CA ARG A 62 -9.70 17.81 -9.19
C ARG A 62 -11.18 18.15 -9.04
N GLN A 63 -11.89 17.58 -8.06
CA GLN A 63 -13.30 17.86 -7.86
C GLN A 63 -13.52 19.32 -7.37
N PRO A 64 -14.46 20.08 -7.97
CA PRO A 64 -14.69 21.49 -7.62
C PRO A 64 -15.04 21.75 -6.15
N MET A 65 -15.58 20.74 -5.46
CA MET A 65 -15.96 20.82 -4.05
C MET A 65 -14.77 21.04 -3.11
N PHE A 66 -13.57 20.59 -3.51
CA PHE A 66 -12.35 20.79 -2.73
C PHE A 66 -11.81 22.22 -2.81
N LYS A 67 -12.25 23.04 -3.77
CA LYS A 67 -11.86 24.47 -3.93
C LYS A 67 -10.35 24.71 -3.76
N HIS A 68 -9.93 25.16 -2.58
CA HIS A 68 -8.53 25.48 -2.23
C HIS A 68 -7.94 24.47 -1.22
N ILE A 69 -8.73 23.54 -0.73
CA ILE A 69 -8.28 22.48 0.18
C ILE A 69 -7.69 21.38 -0.71
N GLN A 70 -6.39 21.20 -0.63
CA GLN A 70 -5.74 20.01 -1.16
C GLN A 70 -5.71 18.97 -0.03
N PRO A 71 -6.46 17.85 -0.14
CA PRO A 71 -6.48 16.82 0.90
C PRO A 71 -5.10 16.28 1.26
N GLN A 72 -4.18 16.25 0.29
CA GLN A 72 -2.78 15.92 0.53
C GLN A 72 -2.14 16.86 1.58
N ASN A 73 -2.34 18.17 1.49
CA ASN A 73 -1.79 19.13 2.45
C ASN A 73 -2.34 18.90 3.87
N VAL A 74 -3.56 18.38 4.02
CA VAL A 74 -4.12 18.02 5.32
C VAL A 74 -3.42 16.80 5.91
N LEU A 75 -3.12 15.80 5.08
CA LEU A 75 -2.35 14.63 5.51
C LEU A 75 -0.91 15.03 5.86
N ASP A 76 -0.32 15.91 5.07
CA ASP A 76 1.05 16.38 5.24
C ASP A 76 1.19 17.23 6.51
N GLU A 77 0.25 18.14 6.77
CA GLU A 77 0.15 18.88 8.05
C GLU A 77 -0.02 17.95 9.26
N CYS A 78 -0.66 16.79 9.09
CA CYS A 78 -0.84 15.80 10.14
C CYS A 78 0.31 14.78 10.28
N SER A 79 1.22 14.64 9.30
CA SER A 79 2.15 13.50 9.27
C SER A 79 3.60 13.80 8.84
N GLU A 80 3.91 14.91 8.18
CA GLU A 80 5.22 15.11 7.55
C GLU A 80 6.40 15.37 8.50
N ARG A 81 6.20 15.52 9.81
CA ARG A 81 7.29 15.98 10.70
C ARG A 81 7.73 15.01 11.79
N ASP A 82 7.10 13.85 11.89
CA ASP A 82 7.43 12.88 12.94
C ASP A 82 8.17 11.66 12.37
N ILE A 83 9.51 11.73 12.43
CA ILE A 83 10.42 10.66 12.02
C ILE A 83 10.15 9.37 12.80
N GLU A 84 9.69 9.46 14.05
CA GLU A 84 9.37 8.28 14.87
C GLU A 84 8.12 7.58 14.33
N VAL A 85 7.11 8.34 13.92
CA VAL A 85 5.90 7.80 13.28
C VAL A 85 6.23 7.09 11.97
N LEU A 86 7.08 7.70 11.13
CA LEU A 86 7.52 7.10 9.86
C LEU A 86 8.35 5.82 10.08
N THR A 87 9.26 5.84 11.06
CA THR A 87 10.10 4.69 11.41
C THR A 87 9.26 3.52 11.90
N ARG A 88 8.29 3.80 12.80
CA ARG A 88 7.34 2.80 13.29
C ARG A 88 6.52 2.19 12.15
N ARG A 89 5.94 3.02 11.27
CA ARG A 89 5.18 2.53 10.10
C ARG A 89 6.01 1.62 9.21
N ARG A 90 7.26 1.98 8.94
CA ARG A 90 8.17 1.15 8.14
C ARG A 90 8.44 -0.21 8.82
N GLN A 91 8.62 -0.23 10.14
CA GLN A 91 8.83 -1.47 10.89
C GLN A 91 7.59 -2.37 10.86
N GLU A 92 6.40 -1.79 10.99
CA GLU A 92 5.14 -2.52 10.91
C GLU A 92 4.92 -3.14 9.53
N VAL A 93 5.13 -2.37 8.45
CA VAL A 93 5.06 -2.88 7.08
C VAL A 93 6.07 -4.01 6.87
N ALA A 94 7.31 -3.83 7.34
CA ALA A 94 8.33 -4.88 7.25
C ALA A 94 7.93 -6.15 8.03
N GLY A 95 7.31 -6.00 9.20
CA GLY A 95 6.77 -7.13 9.98
C GLY A 95 5.69 -7.89 9.20
N ALA A 96 4.69 -7.16 8.68
CA ALA A 96 3.60 -7.73 7.92
C ALA A 96 4.06 -8.47 6.65
N LEU A 97 5.11 -7.97 5.99
CA LEU A 97 5.75 -8.62 4.85
C LEU A 97 6.49 -9.91 5.24
N ARG A 98 7.15 -9.94 6.41
CA ARG A 98 7.84 -11.16 6.90
C ARG A 98 6.87 -12.24 7.32
N GLU A 99 5.77 -11.89 7.99
CA GLU A 99 4.73 -12.86 8.39
C GLU A 99 4.15 -13.61 7.19
N ARG A 100 4.15 -12.96 6.03
CA ARG A 100 3.69 -13.52 4.74
C ARG A 100 4.79 -14.23 3.95
N GLY A 101 6.03 -14.24 4.44
CA GLY A 101 7.19 -14.84 3.78
C GLY A 101 7.65 -14.06 2.53
N TRP A 102 7.35 -12.77 2.44
CA TRP A 102 7.72 -11.91 1.31
C TRP A 102 9.04 -11.17 1.55
N LEU A 103 9.47 -11.09 2.80
CA LEU A 103 10.80 -10.64 3.21
C LEU A 103 11.45 -11.69 4.11
N PRO A 104 12.79 -11.80 4.12
CA PRO A 104 13.52 -12.59 5.10
C PRO A 104 13.44 -12.03 6.52
#